data_AF-A0A7Z0MPB3-F1
#
_entry.id   AF-A0A7Z0MPB3-F1
#
_cell.length_a   1.000
_cell.length_b   1.000
_cell.length_c   1.000
_cell.angle_alpha   90.00
_cell.angle_beta   90.00
_cell.angle_gamma   90.00
#
_symmetry.space_group_name_H-M   'P 1'
#
loop_
_entity.id
_entity.type
_entity.pdbx_description
1 polymer ?
#
loop_
_entity_poly.entity_id
_entity_poly.type
_entity_poly.pdbx_seq_one_letter_code
_entity_poly.pdbx_strand_id
1 'polypeptide(L)' 'MVQQHASGEPDVLQQDFYHSLLAAFTAEEVEKQLLAAGLSNLTVELDDYLLIYGEI' A
#
# COMPACT_ATOMS: atom_id res chain seq x y z
N MET A 1 -7.43 5.64 -8.72
CA MET A 1 -7.79 4.79 -7.57
C MET A 1 -9.23 4.99 -7.09
N VAL A 2 -9.63 6.08 -6.41
CA VAL A 2 -11.04 6.19 -5.91
C VAL A 2 -12.07 6.09 -7.03
N GLN A 3 -11.93 6.86 -8.10
CA GLN A 3 -12.85 6.78 -9.26
C GLN A 3 -12.79 5.45 -10.02
N GLN A 4 -11.67 4.74 -9.91
CA GLN A 4 -11.45 3.45 -10.57
C GLN A 4 -12.06 2.30 -9.78
N HIS A 5 -12.05 2.37 -8.45
CA HIS A 5 -12.44 1.25 -7.58
C HIS A 5 -13.71 1.50 -6.75
N ALA A 6 -14.15 2.74 -6.58
CA ALA A 6 -15.26 3.10 -5.70
C ALA A 6 -16.30 4.03 -6.35
N SER A 7 -16.24 4.31 -7.67
CA SER A 7 -17.15 5.26 -8.32
C SER A 7 -18.63 4.87 -8.29
N GLY A 8 -18.95 3.58 -8.14
CA GLY A 8 -20.32 3.09 -7.97
C GLY A 8 -20.80 3.05 -6.52
N GLU A 9 -19.92 3.37 -5.56
CA GLU A 9 -20.21 3.27 -4.14
C GLU A 9 -20.83 4.56 -3.59
N PRO A 10 -21.58 4.50 -2.48
CA PRO A 10 -22.04 5.69 -1.76
C PRO A 10 -20.89 6.63 -1.40
N ASP A 11 -21.17 7.93 -1.35
CA ASP A 11 -20.16 8.98 -1.10
C ASP A 11 -19.32 8.74 0.16
N VAL A 12 -19.94 8.21 1.22
CA VAL A 12 -19.25 7.87 2.47
C VAL A 12 -18.16 6.82 2.27
N LEU A 13 -18.41 5.80 1.44
CA LEU A 13 -17.42 4.75 1.16
C LEU A 13 -16.32 5.26 0.22
N GLN A 14 -16.65 6.14 -0.73
CA GLN A 14 -15.64 6.82 -1.54
C GLN A 14 -14.70 7.68 -0.68
N GLN A 15 -15.25 8.39 0.31
CA GLN A 15 -14.48 9.22 1.23
C GLN A 15 -13.61 8.37 2.17
N ASP A 16 -14.15 7.28 2.72
CA ASP A 16 -13.39 6.36 3.58
C ASP A 16 -12.26 5.67 2.81
N PHE A 17 -12.51 5.27 1.56
CA PHE A 17 -11.48 4.71 0.69
C PHE A 17 -10.39 5.73 0.38
N TYR A 18 -10.74 6.98 0.11
CA TYR A 18 -9.77 8.06 -0.08
C TYR A 18 -8.89 8.28 1.16
N HIS A 19 -9.48 8.32 2.36
CA HIS A 19 -8.71 8.44 3.60
C HIS A 19 -7.81 7.22 3.85
N SER A 20 -8.27 6.02 3.49
CA SER A 20 -7.45 4.80 3.56
C SER A 20 -6.23 4.90 2.64
N LEU A 21 -6.39 5.42 1.42
CA LEU A 21 -5.27 5.66 0.50
C LEU A 21 -4.28 6.69 1.04
N LEU A 22 -4.76 7.76 1.69
CA LEU A 22 -3.89 8.74 2.33
C LEU A 22 -3.11 8.19 3.53
N ALA A 23 -3.67 7.18 4.21
CA ALA A 23 -3.05 6.52 5.35
C ALA A 23 -2.19 5.31 4.95
N ALA A 24 -2.18 4.91 3.68
CA ALA A 24 -1.42 3.77 3.20
C ALA A 24 0.09 4.06 3.25
N PHE A 25 0.87 3.04 3.62
CA PHE A 25 2.33 3.14 3.57
C PHE A 25 2.83 3.29 2.14
N THR A 26 3.92 4.03 1.99
CA THR A 26 4.72 4.07 0.77
C THR A 26 5.68 2.90 0.71
N ALA A 27 6.10 2.51 -0.50
CA ALA A 27 7.13 1.47 -0.67
C ALA A 27 8.41 1.81 0.08
N GLU A 28 8.85 3.07 0.01
CA GLU A 28 10.06 3.55 0.70
C GLU A 28 9.95 3.45 2.24
N GLU A 29 8.79 3.74 2.81
CA GLU A 29 8.56 3.57 4.26
C GLU A 29 8.67 2.10 4.67
N VAL A 30 8.09 1.20 3.88
CA VAL A 30 8.15 -0.25 4.14
C VAL A 30 9.58 -0.77 3.97
N GLU A 31 10.31 -0.36 2.94
CA GLU A 31 11.72 -0.72 2.73
C GLU A 31 12.58 -0.33 3.94
N LYS A 32 12.40 0.90 4.45
CA LYS A 32 13.11 1.37 5.66
C LYS A 32 12.77 0.53 6.89
N GLN A 33 11.50 0.16 7.05
CA GLN A 33 11.06 -0.70 8.16
C GLN A 33 11.65 -2.12 8.05
N LEU A 34 11.68 -2.70 6.86
CA LEU A 34 12.28 -4.01 6.61
C LEU A 34 13.78 -4.01 6.90
N LEU A 35 14.50 -2.96 6.47
CA LEU A 35 15.91 -2.78 6.80
C LEU A 35 16.13 -2.72 8.32
N ALA A 36 15.34 -1.92 9.03
CA ALA A 36 15.43 -1.80 10.50
C ALA A 36 15.11 -3.12 11.22
N ALA A 37 14.27 -3.97 10.63
CA ALA A 37 13.94 -5.29 11.15
C ALA A 37 14.97 -6.38 10.79
N GLY A 38 16.00 -6.06 10.00
CA GLY A 38 16.98 -7.04 9.52
C GLY A 38 16.48 -7.94 8.39
N LEU A 39 15.40 -7.55 7.71
CA LEU A 39 14.76 -8.27 6.61
C LEU A 39 15.13 -7.67 5.25
N SER A 40 16.37 -7.21 5.09
CA SER A 40 16.84 -6.52 3.88
C SER A 40 16.93 -7.43 2.63
N ASN A 41 16.66 -8.73 2.78
CA ASN A 41 16.58 -9.68 1.68
C ASN A 41 15.20 -9.75 1.03
N LEU A 42 14.20 -9.04 1.57
CA LEU A 42 12.87 -8.96 0.98
C LEU A 42 12.78 -7.77 0.01
N THR A 43 12.11 -8.00 -1.11
CA THR A 43 11.82 -7.00 -2.14
C THR A 43 10.45 -6.39 -1.89
N VAL A 44 10.33 -5.07 -2.06
CA VAL A 44 9.06 -4.33 -2.01
C VAL A 44 8.73 -3.83 -3.42
N GLU A 45 7.53 -4.12 -3.89
CA GLU A 45 6.99 -3.60 -5.14
C GLU A 45 5.65 -2.91 -4.91
N LEU A 46 5.39 -1.84 -5.67
CA LEU A 46 4.14 -1.09 -5.63
C LEU A 46 3.42 -1.16 -6.98
N ASP A 47 2.20 -1.67 -6.95
CA ASP A 47 1.21 -1.56 -8.02
C ASP A 47 -0.09 -0.95 -7.43
N ASP A 48 -1.26 -1.53 -7.68
CA ASP A 48 -2.50 -1.19 -6.95
C ASP A 48 -2.43 -1.52 -5.44
N TYR A 49 -1.45 -2.34 -5.04
CA TYR A 49 -1.15 -2.73 -3.66
C TYR A 49 0.36 -2.92 -3.46
N LEU A 50 0.79 -2.94 -2.20
CA LEU A 50 2.17 -3.27 -1.84
C LEU A 50 2.37 -4.79 -1.84
N LEU A 51 3.38 -5.26 -2.57
CA LEU A 51 3.87 -6.63 -2.59
C LEU A 51 5.20 -6.70 -1.85
N ILE A 52 5.31 -7.63 -0.91
CA ILE A 52 6.55 -7.90 -0.16
C ILE A 52 6.86 -9.39 -0.31
N TYR A 53 8.01 -9.72 -0.88
CA TYR A 53 8.37 -11.10 -1.19
C TYR A 53 9.89 -11.32 -1.12
N GLY A 54 10.31 -12.59 -1.12
CA GLY A 54 11.73 -12.96 -1.12
C GLY A 54 11.93 -14.38 -1.66
N GLU A 55 13.16 -14.71 -2.01
CA GLU A 55 13.53 -16.06 -2.44
C GLU A 55 13.83 -16.96 -1.22
N ILE A 56 13.52 -18.25 -1.34
CA ILE A 56 13.75 -19.30 -0.32
C ILE A 56 15.04 -20.05 -0.63
#